data_AF-A0A199UNX5-F1
#
_entry.id   AF-A0A199UNX5-F1
#
_cell.length_a   1.000
_cell.length_b   1.000
_cell.length_c   1.000
_cell.angle_alpha   90.00
_cell.angle_beta   90.00
_cell.angle_gamma   90.00
#
_symmetry.space_group_name_H-M   'P 1'
#
loop_
_entity.id
_entity.type
_entity.pdbx_description
1 polymer ?
#
loop_
_entity_poly.entity_id
_entity_poly.type
_entity_poly.pdbx_seq_one_letter_code
_entity_poly.pdbx_strand_id
1 'polypeptide(L)'
;MAAAAAALGAEYGGRTSVRVVVIGDQGTGKSSLIVAAATDSFPESPPRVLPPTRLPADYFPDRVPITIIDTSSSPENRGKLIGQCQAADAIVLTYACDRPATLDRLTAYWLPELRRLEVQVPVIVVGCKLDLRGEHQMSLEQVPEVFYYAQKAVLHPTAPLFNQETQSLRPRCVRAFKRIFILCDNDRDGALSDAELNDFQVKCFNAPLQPAEILDVKEVVQEKMPEGVNEDGLTLTGFLFLHALFIEKGRLETTWTVLRKFGYDNDLKLREDQLPISFKRAPDQVIFMDIECTLIALFIL
;
A
#
# COMPACT_ATOMS: atom_id res chain seq x y z
N MET A 1 2.81 -20.27 1.83
CA MET A 1 2.55 -18.84 2.15
C MET A 1 1.30 -18.28 1.47
N ALA A 2 0.26 -19.10 1.29
CA ALA A 2 -1.03 -18.70 0.73
C ALA A 2 -2.14 -19.28 1.61
N ALA A 3 -2.42 -18.65 2.75
CA ALA A 3 -3.61 -18.92 3.57
C ALA A 3 -3.66 -17.91 4.73
N ALA A 4 -4.32 -16.77 4.53
CA ALA A 4 -5.00 -15.98 5.58
C ALA A 4 -5.62 -14.72 4.94
N ALA A 5 -6.41 -14.89 3.87
CA ALA A 5 -7.14 -13.79 3.23
C ALA A 5 -8.57 -13.63 3.79
N ALA A 6 -8.85 -14.08 5.01
CA ALA A 6 -10.19 -14.09 5.55
C ALA A 6 -10.25 -13.43 6.93
N ALA A 7 -11.01 -12.33 6.97
CA ALA A 7 -11.51 -11.63 8.15
C ALA A 7 -10.61 -10.59 8.81
N LEU A 8 -10.31 -9.50 8.09
CA LEU A 8 -10.09 -8.21 8.72
C LEU A 8 -10.78 -7.13 7.89
N GLY A 9 -11.90 -6.60 8.41
CA GLY A 9 -12.30 -5.22 8.14
C GLY A 9 -11.25 -4.31 8.77
N ALA A 10 -10.03 -4.32 8.24
CA ALA A 10 -8.98 -3.42 8.65
C ALA A 10 -9.44 -2.02 8.28
N GLU A 11 -9.62 -1.15 9.27
CA GLU A 11 -9.88 0.26 9.01
C GLU A 11 -8.68 0.83 8.25
N TYR A 12 -8.81 0.94 6.92
CA TYR A 12 -7.80 1.47 6.01
C TYR A 12 -7.67 2.99 6.19
N GLY A 13 -7.23 3.43 7.37
CA GLY A 13 -7.12 4.86 7.73
C GLY A 13 -8.45 5.62 7.58
N GLY A 14 -9.59 4.96 7.84
CA GLY A 14 -10.93 5.56 7.69
C GLY A 14 -11.42 5.73 6.24
N ARG A 15 -10.69 5.23 5.23
CA ARG A 15 -11.13 5.33 3.82
C ARG A 15 -12.28 4.37 3.52
N THR A 16 -13.41 4.94 3.09
CA THR A 16 -14.63 4.20 2.73
C THR A 16 -14.77 3.95 1.22
N SER A 17 -13.90 4.57 0.41
CA SER A 17 -13.84 4.39 -1.04
C SER A 17 -12.50 4.89 -1.59
N VAL A 18 -12.14 4.47 -2.81
CA VAL A 18 -10.98 4.98 -3.55
C VAL A 18 -11.44 5.62 -4.85
N ARG A 19 -11.03 6.87 -5.11
CA ARG A 19 -11.33 7.59 -6.35
C ARG A 19 -10.16 7.49 -7.33
N VAL A 20 -10.35 6.73 -8.40
CA VAL A 20 -9.34 6.53 -9.45
C VAL A 20 -9.65 7.41 -10.66
N VAL A 21 -8.69 8.20 -11.13
CA VAL A 21 -8.86 9.05 -12.31
C VAL A 21 -8.07 8.48 -13.48
N VAL A 22 -8.76 8.22 -14.60
CA VAL A 22 -8.13 7.69 -15.82
C VAL A 22 -7.81 8.85 -16.75
N ILE A 23 -6.53 9.04 -17.04
CA ILE A 23 -6.00 10.11 -17.90
C ILE A 23 -5.15 9.55 -19.02
N GLY A 24 -4.76 10.41 -19.97
CA GLY A 24 -3.96 10.04 -21.12
C GLY A 24 -4.46 10.70 -22.39
N ASP A 25 -3.70 10.51 -23.46
CA ASP A 25 -3.94 11.11 -24.76
C ASP A 25 -5.30 10.75 -25.37
N GLN A 26 -5.75 11.53 -26.34
CA GLN A 26 -6.94 11.18 -27.10
C GLN A 26 -6.74 9.82 -27.79
N GLY A 27 -7.75 8.95 -27.71
CA GLY A 27 -7.73 7.64 -28.37
C GLY A 27 -6.78 6.62 -27.76
N THR A 28 -6.31 6.80 -26.53
CA THR A 28 -5.51 5.79 -25.82
C THR A 28 -6.33 4.62 -25.30
N GLY A 29 -7.66 4.73 -25.20
CA GLY A 29 -8.52 3.64 -24.73
C GLY A 29 -9.05 3.80 -23.30
N LYS A 30 -8.99 5.00 -22.72
CA LYS A 30 -9.51 5.31 -21.37
C LYS A 30 -10.92 4.75 -21.12
N SER A 31 -11.90 5.15 -21.93
CA SER A 31 -13.28 4.72 -21.78
C SER A 31 -13.46 3.21 -22.01
N SER A 32 -12.76 2.64 -23.00
CA SER A 32 -12.76 1.19 -23.24
C SER A 32 -12.23 0.39 -22.06
N LEU A 33 -11.14 0.87 -21.42
CA LEU A 33 -10.54 0.24 -20.25
C LEU A 33 -11.52 0.21 -19.07
N ILE A 34 -12.25 1.32 -18.85
CA ILE A 34 -13.22 1.43 -17.75
C ILE A 34 -14.42 0.52 -18.00
N VAL A 35 -14.97 0.51 -19.22
CA VAL A 35 -16.09 -0.40 -19.55
C VAL A 35 -15.65 -1.85 -19.39
N ALA A 36 -14.49 -2.22 -19.95
CA ALA A 36 -13.99 -3.58 -19.85
C ALA A 36 -13.78 -4.04 -18.39
N ALA A 37 -13.34 -3.16 -17.50
CA ALA A 37 -13.24 -3.47 -16.07
C ALA A 37 -14.59 -3.60 -15.34
N ALA A 38 -15.64 -2.95 -15.85
CA ALA A 38 -16.96 -2.96 -15.24
C ALA A 38 -17.87 -4.07 -15.79
N THR A 39 -17.61 -4.56 -17.01
CA THR A 39 -18.51 -5.49 -17.73
C THR A 39 -17.82 -6.77 -18.19
N ASP A 40 -16.53 -6.96 -17.85
CA ASP A 40 -15.69 -8.07 -18.33
C ASP A 40 -15.75 -8.28 -19.85
N SER A 41 -15.95 -7.20 -20.60
CA SER A 41 -16.14 -7.22 -22.06
C SER A 41 -15.73 -5.90 -22.71
N PHE A 42 -15.09 -5.97 -23.88
CA PHE A 42 -14.74 -4.77 -24.61
C PHE A 42 -15.95 -4.17 -25.33
N PRO A 43 -16.21 -2.86 -25.20
CA PRO A 43 -17.30 -2.22 -25.93
C PRO A 43 -16.96 -2.08 -27.41
N GLU A 44 -17.93 -2.36 -28.28
CA GLU A 44 -17.81 -2.08 -29.73
C GLU A 44 -17.66 -0.57 -30.00
N SER A 45 -18.42 0.25 -29.26
CA SER A 45 -18.40 1.72 -29.38
C SER A 45 -18.61 2.37 -28.00
N PRO A 46 -17.52 2.65 -27.26
CA PRO A 46 -17.63 3.33 -25.98
C PRO A 46 -18.00 4.82 -26.18
N PRO A 47 -18.73 5.43 -25.23
CA PRO A 47 -18.94 6.87 -25.24
C PRO A 47 -17.60 7.61 -25.08
N ARG A 48 -17.54 8.87 -25.52
CA ARG A 48 -16.31 9.68 -25.49
C ARG A 48 -15.75 9.90 -24.08
N VAL A 49 -16.64 10.03 -23.11
CA VAL A 49 -16.36 10.16 -21.68
C VAL A 49 -17.49 9.47 -20.93
N LEU A 50 -17.17 8.57 -20.01
CA LEU A 50 -18.15 7.90 -19.17
C LEU A 50 -18.60 8.77 -17.99
N PRO A 51 -19.83 8.58 -17.48
CA PRO A 51 -20.17 9.05 -16.14
C PRO A 51 -19.28 8.35 -15.08
N PRO A 52 -19.20 8.89 -13.85
CA PRO A 52 -18.51 8.22 -12.76
C PRO A 52 -18.96 6.76 -12.62
N THR A 53 -18.02 5.83 -12.76
CA THR A 53 -18.29 4.39 -12.79
C THR A 53 -17.85 3.78 -11.47
N ARG A 54 -18.77 3.11 -10.76
CA ARG A 54 -18.47 2.52 -9.46
C ARG A 54 -18.26 1.02 -9.57
N LEU A 55 -17.07 0.56 -9.21
CA LEU A 55 -16.80 -0.85 -8.97
C LEU A 55 -17.11 -1.17 -7.50
N PRO A 56 -18.06 -2.08 -7.21
CA PRO A 56 -18.49 -2.34 -5.85
C PRO A 56 -17.44 -3.11 -5.03
N ALA A 57 -17.60 -3.07 -3.70
CA ALA A 57 -16.60 -3.54 -2.75
C ALA A 57 -16.31 -5.06 -2.81
N ASP A 58 -17.27 -5.84 -3.26
CA ASP A 58 -17.20 -7.29 -3.45
C ASP A 58 -16.24 -7.72 -4.56
N TYR A 59 -15.82 -6.80 -5.43
CA TYR A 59 -14.82 -7.05 -6.46
C TYR A 59 -13.39 -7.09 -5.89
N PHE A 60 -13.20 -6.62 -4.64
CA PHE A 60 -11.88 -6.42 -4.07
C PHE A 60 -11.70 -7.18 -2.73
N PRO A 61 -10.54 -7.83 -2.50
CA PRO A 61 -10.25 -8.51 -1.23
C PRO A 61 -10.34 -7.57 -0.02
N ASP A 62 -9.92 -6.31 -0.18
CA ASP A 62 -9.92 -5.30 0.87
C ASP A 62 -11.33 -4.77 1.20
N ARG A 63 -12.37 -5.16 0.42
CA ARG A 63 -13.76 -4.70 0.58
C ARG A 63 -13.95 -3.19 0.52
N VAL A 64 -13.08 -2.48 -0.18
CA VAL A 64 -13.20 -1.04 -0.45
C VAL A 64 -13.69 -0.85 -1.89
N PRO A 65 -14.77 -0.08 -2.14
CA PRO A 65 -15.24 0.19 -3.49
C PRO A 65 -14.35 1.23 -4.20
N ILE A 66 -14.31 1.16 -5.53
CA ILE A 66 -13.62 2.15 -6.37
C ILE A 66 -14.63 2.99 -7.14
N THR A 67 -14.43 4.31 -7.17
CA THR A 67 -15.11 5.20 -8.12
C THR A 67 -14.12 5.65 -9.18
N ILE A 68 -14.36 5.23 -10.42
CA ILE A 68 -13.52 5.53 -11.57
C ILE A 68 -14.07 6.74 -12.31
N ILE A 69 -13.18 7.70 -12.58
CA ILE A 69 -13.47 8.93 -13.29
C ILE A 69 -12.76 8.90 -14.64
N ASP A 70 -13.55 8.78 -15.70
CA ASP A 70 -13.08 8.97 -17.07
C ASP A 70 -12.84 10.46 -17.35
N THR A 71 -11.82 10.77 -18.14
CA THR A 71 -11.47 12.16 -18.45
C THR A 71 -11.39 12.41 -19.95
N SER A 72 -11.85 13.59 -20.35
CA SER A 72 -11.70 14.07 -21.72
C SER A 72 -10.28 14.60 -21.94
N SER A 73 -9.66 14.24 -23.06
CA SER A 73 -8.41 14.83 -23.53
C SER A 73 -8.62 16.15 -24.29
N SER A 74 -9.87 16.66 -24.38
CA SER A 74 -10.18 17.91 -25.09
C SER A 74 -9.59 19.13 -24.35
N PRO A 75 -8.99 20.11 -25.04
CA PRO A 75 -8.48 21.34 -24.42
C PRO A 75 -9.52 22.11 -23.61
N GLU A 76 -10.79 22.10 -24.04
CA GLU A 76 -11.90 22.77 -23.37
C GLU A 76 -12.19 22.18 -21.97
N ASN A 77 -11.87 20.90 -21.77
CA ASN A 77 -12.08 20.20 -20.51
C ASN A 77 -10.84 20.23 -19.59
N ARG A 78 -9.80 21.01 -19.94
CA ARG A 78 -8.55 21.06 -19.17
C ARG A 78 -8.76 21.47 -17.71
N GLY A 79 -9.62 22.46 -17.45
CA GLY A 79 -9.93 22.89 -16.07
C GLY A 79 -10.58 21.77 -15.25
N LYS A 80 -11.51 21.01 -15.86
CA LYS A 80 -12.13 19.84 -15.22
C LYS A 80 -11.12 18.74 -14.96
N LEU A 81 -10.25 18.43 -15.94
CA LEU A 81 -9.18 17.43 -15.82
C LEU A 81 -8.28 17.73 -14.62
N ILE A 82 -7.84 18.99 -14.47
CA ILE A 82 -6.99 19.41 -13.35
C ILE A 82 -7.71 19.16 -12.02
N GLY A 83 -8.96 19.61 -11.88
CA GLY A 83 -9.74 19.38 -10.67
C GLY A 83 -9.97 17.89 -10.38
N GLN A 84 -10.18 17.07 -11.42
CA GLN A 84 -10.29 15.62 -11.22
C GLN A 84 -8.97 15.02 -10.72
N CYS A 85 -7.82 15.40 -11.29
CA CYS A 85 -6.51 14.90 -10.88
C CYS A 85 -6.15 15.30 -9.44
N GLN A 86 -6.45 16.54 -9.03
CA GLN A 86 -6.18 17.01 -7.67
C GLN A 86 -7.04 16.31 -6.61
N ALA A 87 -8.27 15.90 -6.98
CA ALA A 87 -9.17 15.14 -6.12
C ALA A 87 -8.97 13.62 -6.22
N ALA A 88 -7.95 13.14 -6.93
CA ALA A 88 -7.71 11.70 -7.12
C ALA A 88 -7.09 11.09 -5.87
N ASP A 89 -7.43 9.83 -5.58
CA ASP A 89 -6.68 8.98 -4.65
C ASP A 89 -5.60 8.19 -5.39
N ALA A 90 -5.81 7.89 -6.67
CA ALA A 90 -4.83 7.31 -7.58
C ALA A 90 -5.12 7.73 -9.03
N ILE A 91 -4.09 7.68 -9.87
CA ILE A 91 -4.19 7.98 -11.30
C ILE A 91 -3.84 6.75 -12.11
N VAL A 92 -4.68 6.45 -13.10
CA VAL A 92 -4.35 5.51 -14.18
C VAL A 92 -4.00 6.33 -15.41
N LEU A 93 -2.74 6.29 -15.82
CA LEU A 93 -2.20 7.04 -16.95
C LEU A 93 -2.03 6.11 -18.15
N THR A 94 -2.87 6.31 -19.16
CA THR A 94 -2.95 5.43 -20.34
C THR A 94 -2.09 5.93 -21.51
N TYR A 95 -1.47 4.99 -22.22
CA TYR A 95 -0.92 5.20 -23.56
C TYR A 95 -1.42 4.10 -24.50
N ALA A 96 -1.32 4.32 -25.80
CA ALA A 96 -1.76 3.37 -26.81
C ALA A 96 -0.55 2.63 -27.40
N CYS A 97 -0.52 1.30 -27.27
CA CYS A 97 0.54 0.48 -27.82
C CYS A 97 0.62 0.63 -29.36
N ASP A 98 -0.50 0.76 -30.06
CA ASP A 98 -0.52 1.04 -31.50
C ASP A 98 0.08 2.42 -31.89
N ARG A 99 0.34 3.32 -30.93
CA ARG A 99 0.86 4.68 -31.19
C ARG A 99 2.00 5.08 -30.26
N PRO A 100 3.27 4.80 -30.66
CA PRO A 100 4.46 5.10 -29.85
C PRO A 100 4.56 6.55 -29.35
N ALA A 101 4.11 7.53 -30.13
CA ALA A 101 4.11 8.94 -29.70
C ALA A 101 3.33 9.19 -28.40
N THR A 102 2.33 8.36 -28.07
CA THR A 102 1.60 8.47 -26.78
C THR A 102 2.40 7.96 -25.59
N LEU A 103 3.33 7.03 -25.81
CA LEU A 103 4.28 6.55 -24.80
C LEU A 103 5.33 7.64 -24.50
N ASP A 104 5.88 8.28 -25.53
CA ASP A 104 6.85 9.37 -25.36
C ASP A 104 6.26 10.54 -24.56
N ARG A 105 4.96 10.81 -24.76
CA ARG A 105 4.23 11.84 -24.02
C ARG A 105 4.03 11.55 -22.54
N LEU A 106 4.25 10.32 -22.07
CA LEU A 106 4.21 10.04 -20.64
C LEU A 106 5.28 10.86 -19.90
N THR A 107 6.53 10.79 -20.36
CA THR A 107 7.66 11.48 -19.74
C THR A 107 7.80 12.92 -20.21
N ALA A 108 7.43 13.22 -21.47
CA ALA A 108 7.54 14.56 -22.03
C ALA A 108 6.42 15.53 -21.59
N TYR A 109 5.24 15.01 -21.18
CA TYR A 109 4.08 15.84 -20.85
C TYR A 109 3.35 15.41 -19.58
N TRP A 110 2.82 14.19 -19.52
CA TRP A 110 1.87 13.80 -18.48
C TRP A 110 2.49 13.75 -17.07
N LEU A 111 3.64 13.10 -16.91
CA LEU A 111 4.32 13.00 -15.62
C LEU A 111 4.83 14.38 -15.13
N PRO A 112 5.49 15.21 -15.96
CA PRO A 112 5.81 16.58 -15.57
C PRO A 112 4.57 17.42 -15.20
N GLU A 113 3.47 17.29 -15.94
CA GLU A 113 2.25 18.04 -15.66
C GLU A 113 1.62 17.63 -14.32
N LEU A 114 1.57 16.33 -13.99
CA LEU A 114 1.10 15.87 -12.68
C LEU A 114 1.95 16.43 -11.53
N ARG A 115 3.28 16.47 -11.72
CA ARG A 115 4.19 17.10 -10.74
C ARG A 115 3.93 18.60 -10.60
N ARG A 116 3.74 19.30 -11.73
CA ARG A 116 3.42 20.75 -11.74
C ARG A 116 2.08 21.06 -11.06
N LEU A 117 1.13 20.14 -11.12
CA LEU A 117 -0.17 20.23 -10.45
C LEU A 117 -0.13 19.79 -8.98
N GLU A 118 1.05 19.45 -8.45
CA GLU A 118 1.28 18.96 -7.09
C GLU A 118 0.47 17.71 -6.73
N VAL A 119 0.22 16.85 -7.72
CA VAL A 119 -0.48 15.59 -7.51
C VAL A 119 0.48 14.57 -6.90
N GLN A 120 0.26 14.22 -5.62
CA GLN A 120 1.12 13.32 -4.84
C GLN A 120 0.53 11.91 -4.66
N VAL A 121 -0.35 11.49 -5.55
CA VAL A 121 -0.98 10.17 -5.49
C VAL A 121 -0.28 9.15 -6.38
N PRO A 122 -0.43 7.83 -6.12
CA PRO A 122 0.14 6.79 -6.98
C PRO A 122 -0.33 6.93 -8.43
N VAL A 123 0.60 6.73 -9.37
CA VAL A 123 0.35 6.75 -10.81
C VAL A 123 0.65 5.37 -11.39
N ILE A 124 -0.37 4.74 -11.98
CA ILE A 124 -0.31 3.43 -12.61
C ILE A 124 -0.31 3.66 -14.12
N VAL A 125 0.79 3.29 -14.79
CA VAL A 125 0.92 3.44 -16.24
C VAL A 125 0.36 2.22 -16.93
N VAL A 126 -0.53 2.43 -17.91
CA VAL A 126 -1.24 1.35 -18.62
C VAL A 126 -1.06 1.47 -20.12
N GLY A 127 -0.51 0.42 -20.74
CA GLY A 127 -0.48 0.25 -22.18
C GLY A 127 -1.76 -0.40 -22.68
N CYS A 128 -2.56 0.35 -23.43
CA CYS A 128 -3.80 -0.14 -24.03
C CYS A 128 -3.59 -0.58 -25.48
N LYS A 129 -4.55 -1.34 -26.03
CA LYS A 129 -4.55 -1.82 -27.42
C LYS A 129 -3.39 -2.74 -27.80
N LEU A 130 -2.97 -3.60 -26.88
CA LEU A 130 -1.90 -4.58 -27.15
C LEU A 130 -2.33 -5.64 -28.16
N ASP A 131 -3.63 -5.94 -28.21
CA ASP A 131 -4.27 -6.84 -29.19
C ASP A 131 -3.96 -6.46 -30.64
N LEU A 132 -3.76 -5.17 -30.93
CA LEU A 132 -3.41 -4.67 -32.26
C LEU A 132 -1.95 -4.92 -32.66
N ARG A 133 -1.07 -5.32 -31.72
CA ARG A 133 0.36 -5.56 -31.99
C ARG A 133 0.68 -7.01 -32.38
N GLY A 134 -0.31 -7.88 -32.52
CA GLY A 134 -0.16 -9.18 -33.18
C GLY A 134 0.56 -10.29 -32.39
N GLU A 135 1.12 -10.02 -31.20
CA GLU A 135 1.89 -11.05 -30.48
C GLU A 135 1.37 -11.40 -29.08
N HIS A 136 0.59 -10.55 -28.42
CA HIS A 136 0.00 -10.86 -27.11
C HIS A 136 -1.39 -10.23 -27.00
N GLN A 137 -2.45 -11.04 -26.99
CA GLN A 137 -3.75 -10.58 -26.52
C GLN A 137 -3.57 -10.21 -25.05
N MET A 138 -3.84 -8.95 -24.67
CA MET A 138 -4.15 -8.68 -23.26
C MET A 138 -5.38 -9.53 -22.95
N SER A 139 -5.25 -10.48 -22.03
CA SER A 139 -6.43 -11.21 -21.58
C SER A 139 -7.32 -10.19 -20.85
N LEU A 140 -8.64 -10.28 -21.05
CA LEU A 140 -9.60 -9.47 -20.30
C LEU A 140 -9.40 -9.62 -18.78
N GLU A 141 -8.82 -10.74 -18.35
CA GLU A 141 -8.41 -11.04 -16.98
C GLU A 141 -7.44 -10.00 -16.40
N GLN A 142 -6.61 -9.34 -17.21
CA GLN A 142 -5.64 -8.34 -16.76
C GLN A 142 -6.27 -6.94 -16.57
N VAL A 143 -7.47 -6.70 -17.10
CA VAL A 143 -8.12 -5.38 -17.03
C VAL A 143 -8.58 -5.05 -15.59
N PRO A 144 -9.28 -5.94 -14.87
CA PRO A 144 -9.58 -5.73 -13.45
C PRO A 144 -8.35 -5.52 -12.57
N GLU A 145 -7.21 -6.14 -12.93
CA GLU A 145 -5.96 -6.01 -12.16
C GLU A 145 -5.46 -4.57 -12.10
N VAL A 146 -5.65 -3.76 -13.15
CA VAL A 146 -5.25 -2.34 -13.17
C VAL A 146 -5.88 -1.58 -12.01
N PHE A 147 -7.18 -1.74 -11.82
CA PHE A 147 -7.92 -1.04 -10.78
C PHE A 147 -7.69 -1.66 -9.40
N TYR A 148 -7.46 -2.96 -9.33
CA TYR A 148 -6.96 -3.63 -8.13
C TYR A 148 -5.61 -3.06 -7.67
N TYR A 149 -4.61 -2.95 -8.56
CA TYR A 149 -3.31 -2.36 -8.21
C TYR A 149 -3.42 -0.88 -7.86
N ALA A 150 -4.29 -0.13 -8.54
CA ALA A 150 -4.55 1.26 -8.19
C ALA A 150 -5.09 1.38 -6.75
N GLN A 151 -6.04 0.54 -6.37
CA GLN A 151 -6.53 0.49 -4.99
C GLN A 151 -5.42 0.05 -4.02
N LYS A 152 -4.68 -1.01 -4.31
CA LYS A 152 -3.62 -1.50 -3.42
C LYS A 152 -2.55 -0.44 -3.19
N ALA A 153 -2.18 0.35 -4.19
CA ALA A 153 -1.22 1.44 -4.03
C ALA A 153 -1.71 2.56 -3.08
N VAL A 154 -3.03 2.78 -3.01
CA VAL A 154 -3.67 3.74 -2.09
C VAL A 154 -3.79 3.17 -0.68
N LEU A 155 -4.27 1.92 -0.60
CA LEU A 155 -4.53 1.26 0.67
C LEU A 155 -3.24 0.83 1.34
N HIS A 156 -2.18 0.52 0.60
CA HIS A 156 -0.92 -0.02 1.11
C HIS A 156 0.28 0.77 0.58
N PRO A 157 0.42 2.06 0.92
CA PRO A 157 1.43 2.92 0.31
C PRO A 157 2.85 2.43 0.67
N THR A 158 3.72 2.31 -0.34
CA THR A 158 5.13 1.93 -0.13
C THR A 158 5.99 3.10 0.34
N ALA A 159 5.62 4.32 -0.07
CA ALA A 159 6.38 5.54 0.17
C ALA A 159 6.80 5.78 1.63
N PRO A 160 5.95 5.59 2.66
CA PRO A 160 6.37 5.77 4.05
C PRO A 160 7.26 4.62 4.59
N LEU A 161 7.22 3.45 3.96
CA LEU A 161 7.88 2.23 4.45
C LEU A 161 9.31 2.12 3.95
N PHE A 162 9.52 2.32 2.65
CA PHE A 162 10.74 1.89 1.97
C PHE A 162 11.29 3.00 1.07
N ASN A 163 12.61 3.06 0.98
CA ASN A 163 13.31 3.90 0.03
C ASN A 163 13.81 3.01 -1.11
N GLN A 164 13.21 3.19 -2.29
CA GLN A 164 13.54 2.42 -3.49
C GLN A 164 14.97 2.71 -3.98
N GLU A 165 15.50 3.91 -3.76
CA GLU A 165 16.85 4.28 -4.24
C GLU A 165 17.94 3.58 -3.41
N THR A 166 17.76 3.52 -2.10
CA THR A 166 18.72 2.92 -1.17
C THR A 166 18.41 1.46 -0.85
N GLN A 167 17.32 0.90 -1.40
CA GLN A 167 16.81 -0.45 -1.10
C GLN A 167 16.75 -0.71 0.42
N SER A 168 16.17 0.23 1.18
CA SER A 168 16.17 0.14 2.64
C SER A 168 14.87 0.67 3.27
N LEU A 169 14.52 0.14 4.44
CA LEU A 169 13.43 0.68 5.26
C LEU A 169 13.73 2.12 5.67
N ARG A 170 12.67 2.95 5.72
CA ARG A 170 12.80 4.35 6.15
C ARG A 170 12.92 4.43 7.69
N PRO A 171 13.59 5.45 8.24
CA PRO A 171 13.82 5.57 9.68
C PRO A 171 12.55 5.49 10.54
N ARG A 172 11.45 6.12 10.10
CA ARG A 172 10.16 6.04 10.82
C ARG A 172 9.59 4.62 10.85
N CYS A 173 9.71 3.89 9.74
CA CYS A 173 9.28 2.50 9.64
C CYS A 173 10.12 1.58 10.53
N VAL A 174 11.45 1.78 10.54
CA VAL A 174 12.36 1.05 11.45
C VAL A 174 11.99 1.29 12.91
N ARG A 175 11.72 2.54 13.32
CA ARG A 175 11.26 2.85 14.69
C ARG A 175 9.94 2.16 15.02
N ALA A 176 9.00 2.15 14.08
CA ALA A 176 7.72 1.49 14.27
C ALA A 176 7.89 -0.02 14.51
N PHE A 177 8.67 -0.69 13.66
CA PHE A 177 8.97 -2.12 13.80
C PHE A 177 9.78 -2.44 15.04
N LYS A 178 10.74 -1.60 15.43
CA LYS A 178 11.48 -1.78 16.68
C LYS A 178 10.54 -1.76 17.90
N ARG A 179 9.55 -0.86 17.92
CA ARG A 179 8.53 -0.86 18.99
C ARG A 179 7.69 -2.14 18.95
N ILE A 180 7.28 -2.60 17.77
CA ILE A 180 6.49 -3.82 17.62
C ILE A 180 7.27 -5.03 18.13
N PHE A 181 8.54 -5.16 17.74
CA PHE A 181 9.43 -6.22 18.21
C PHE A 181 9.50 -6.27 19.73
N ILE A 182 9.78 -5.14 20.38
CA ILE A 182 9.84 -5.03 21.85
C ILE A 182 8.51 -5.38 22.53
N LEU A 183 7.37 -5.17 21.86
CA LEU A 183 6.05 -5.55 22.40
C LEU A 183 5.72 -7.03 22.23
N CYS A 184 6.52 -7.76 21.45
CA CYS A 184 6.35 -9.18 21.16
C CYS A 184 7.39 -10.06 21.85
N ASP A 185 8.56 -9.50 22.12
CA ASP A 185 9.62 -10.07 22.96
C ASP A 185 9.17 -10.00 24.43
N ASN A 186 8.57 -11.09 24.91
CA ASN A 186 7.91 -11.16 26.21
C ASN A 186 8.93 -11.39 27.33
N ASP A 187 9.97 -12.19 27.08
CA ASP A 187 11.03 -12.48 28.06
C ASP A 187 12.21 -11.49 27.99
N ARG A 188 12.25 -10.63 26.96
CA ARG A 188 13.18 -9.52 26.78
C ARG A 188 14.62 -9.98 26.56
N ASP A 189 14.78 -11.12 25.91
CA ASP A 189 16.08 -11.67 25.57
C ASP A 189 16.69 -11.04 24.30
N GLY A 190 15.91 -10.24 23.56
CA GLY A 190 16.33 -9.57 22.34
C GLY A 190 16.13 -10.40 21.07
N ALA A 191 15.45 -11.54 21.16
CA ALA A 191 15.01 -12.39 20.06
C ALA A 191 13.49 -12.65 20.15
N LEU A 192 12.93 -13.19 19.07
CA LEU A 192 11.59 -13.77 19.10
C LEU A 192 11.73 -15.29 18.98
N SER A 193 11.43 -15.98 20.07
CA SER A 193 11.35 -17.43 20.14
C SER A 193 10.25 -17.99 19.23
N ASP A 194 10.23 -19.31 19.00
CA ASP A 194 9.18 -19.95 18.19
C ASP A 194 7.78 -19.68 18.74
N ALA A 195 7.64 -19.67 20.07
CA ALA A 195 6.38 -19.37 20.73
C ALA A 195 5.93 -17.94 20.46
N GLU A 196 6.83 -16.95 20.60
CA GLU A 196 6.51 -15.54 20.38
C GLU A 196 6.27 -15.21 18.92
N LEU A 197 6.99 -15.85 17.99
CA LEU A 197 6.72 -15.75 16.56
C LEU A 197 5.33 -16.28 16.21
N ASN A 198 4.93 -17.41 16.80
CA ASN A 198 3.60 -17.94 16.62
C ASN A 198 2.53 -17.03 17.24
N ASP A 199 2.74 -16.52 18.46
CA ASP A 199 1.82 -15.59 19.11
C ASP A 199 1.67 -14.28 18.32
N PHE A 200 2.79 -13.76 17.79
CA PHE A 200 2.79 -12.62 16.87
C PHE A 200 1.97 -12.90 15.61
N GLN A 201 2.13 -14.08 15.00
CA GLN A 201 1.36 -14.47 13.82
C GLN A 201 -0.13 -14.52 14.15
N VAL A 202 -0.53 -15.22 15.22
CA VAL A 202 -1.93 -15.34 15.63
C VAL A 202 -2.52 -13.96 15.89
N LYS A 203 -1.77 -13.08 16.57
CA LYS A 203 -2.20 -11.69 16.84
C LYS A 203 -2.43 -10.90 15.55
N CYS A 204 -1.51 -10.99 14.58
CA CYS A 204 -1.56 -10.16 13.37
C CYS A 204 -2.51 -10.71 12.30
N PHE A 205 -2.54 -12.04 12.11
CA PHE A 205 -3.15 -12.70 10.97
C PHE A 205 -4.24 -13.70 11.33
N ASN A 206 -4.52 -13.88 12.64
CA ASN A 206 -5.55 -14.79 13.14
C ASN A 206 -5.37 -16.24 12.64
N ALA A 207 -4.13 -16.65 12.43
CA ALA A 207 -3.74 -17.99 12.01
C ALA A 207 -2.42 -18.37 12.69
N PRO A 208 -2.27 -19.58 13.23
CA PRO A 208 -0.99 -20.04 13.80
C PRO A 208 0.01 -20.44 12.71
N LEU A 209 1.29 -20.38 13.03
CA LEU A 209 2.35 -20.95 12.19
C LEU A 209 2.59 -22.42 12.57
N GLN A 210 2.74 -23.27 11.57
CA GLN A 210 3.25 -24.62 11.79
C GLN A 210 4.76 -24.55 12.11
N PRO A 211 5.31 -25.48 12.93
CA PRO A 211 6.74 -25.48 13.25
C PRO A 211 7.66 -25.47 12.02
N ALA A 212 7.28 -26.20 10.96
CA ALA A 212 8.00 -26.20 9.70
C ALA A 212 8.04 -24.81 9.03
N GLU A 213 6.96 -24.03 9.12
CA GLU A 213 6.91 -22.68 8.54
C GLU A 213 7.79 -21.69 9.32
N ILE A 214 7.92 -21.88 10.64
CA ILE A 214 8.84 -21.07 11.47
C ILE A 214 10.28 -21.36 11.09
N LEU A 215 10.63 -22.64 10.91
CA LEU A 215 11.94 -23.06 10.45
C LEU A 215 12.25 -22.46 9.07
N ASP A 216 11.34 -22.57 8.10
CA ASP A 216 11.50 -21.99 6.76
C ASP A 216 11.77 -20.47 6.81
N VAL A 217 11.06 -19.74 7.67
CA VAL A 217 11.26 -18.29 7.85
C VAL A 217 12.67 -18.02 8.40
N LYS A 218 13.10 -18.74 9.43
CA LYS A 218 14.44 -18.59 10.03
C LYS A 218 15.53 -18.94 9.04
N GLU A 219 15.39 -20.01 8.26
CA GLU A 219 16.36 -20.40 7.23
C GLU A 219 16.52 -19.32 6.16
N VAL A 220 15.41 -18.78 5.65
CA VAL A 220 15.45 -17.69 4.65
C VAL A 220 16.13 -16.43 5.19
N VAL A 221 15.91 -16.10 6.46
CA VAL A 221 16.59 -14.98 7.11
C VAL A 221 18.08 -15.29 7.28
N GLN A 222 18.42 -16.44 7.84
CA GLN A 222 19.80 -16.84 8.14
C GLN A 222 20.68 -16.95 6.88
N GLU A 223 20.11 -17.41 5.77
CA GLU A 223 20.81 -17.52 4.48
C GLU A 223 21.29 -16.16 3.97
N LYS A 224 20.50 -15.10 4.16
CA LYS A 224 20.77 -13.76 3.63
C LYS A 224 21.30 -12.78 4.67
N MET A 225 21.07 -13.07 5.94
CA MET A 225 21.37 -12.24 7.09
C MET A 225 21.75 -13.16 8.27
N PRO A 226 23.02 -13.61 8.35
CA PRO A 226 23.45 -14.58 9.37
C PRO A 226 23.28 -14.11 10.83
N GLU A 227 23.26 -12.81 11.07
CA GLU A 227 22.96 -12.20 12.37
C GLU A 227 21.45 -12.04 12.64
N GLY A 228 20.62 -12.42 11.67
CA GLY A 228 19.17 -12.32 11.72
C GLY A 228 18.52 -13.38 12.61
N VAL A 229 19.20 -14.51 12.85
CA VAL A 229 18.76 -15.56 13.77
C VAL A 229 19.90 -15.91 14.71
N ASN A 230 19.60 -16.09 15.99
CA ASN A 230 20.52 -16.58 17.02
C ASN A 230 19.97 -17.85 17.69
N GLU A 231 20.60 -18.28 18.79
CA GLU A 231 20.17 -19.48 19.53
C GLU A 231 18.77 -19.32 20.15
N ASP A 232 18.40 -18.09 20.51
CA ASP A 232 17.13 -17.75 21.17
C ASP A 232 15.98 -17.59 20.17
N GLY A 233 16.26 -17.10 18.95
CA GLY A 233 15.27 -16.98 17.89
C GLY A 233 15.57 -15.92 16.83
N LEU A 234 14.51 -15.28 16.32
CA LEU A 234 14.62 -14.25 15.30
C LEU A 234 15.01 -12.91 15.95
N THR A 235 16.16 -12.35 15.60
CA THR A 235 16.64 -11.09 16.18
C THR A 235 15.90 -9.88 15.60
N LEU A 236 16.03 -8.71 16.24
CA LEU A 236 15.50 -7.44 15.68
C LEU A 236 16.00 -7.18 14.25
N THR A 237 17.27 -7.48 13.97
CA THR A 237 17.85 -7.31 12.63
C THR A 237 17.17 -8.25 11.63
N GLY A 238 16.96 -9.51 12.01
CA GLY A 238 16.23 -10.48 11.19
C GLY A 238 14.78 -10.07 10.95
N PHE A 239 14.09 -9.56 11.98
CA PHE A 239 12.73 -9.06 11.89
C PHE A 239 12.58 -7.87 10.92
N LEU A 240 13.49 -6.91 11.00
CA LEU A 240 13.55 -5.77 10.06
C LEU A 240 13.84 -6.24 8.63
N PHE A 241 14.80 -7.16 8.48
CA PHE A 241 15.14 -7.75 7.18
C PHE A 241 13.96 -8.48 6.55
N LEU A 242 13.21 -9.26 7.33
CA LEU A 242 12.04 -10.00 6.86
C LEU A 242 10.96 -9.05 6.31
N HIS A 243 10.69 -7.95 7.00
CA HIS A 243 9.75 -6.93 6.52
C HIS A 243 10.25 -6.18 5.28
N ALA A 244 11.55 -5.90 5.18
CA ALA A 244 12.15 -5.36 3.96
C ALA A 244 11.94 -6.33 2.78
N LEU A 245 12.19 -7.62 2.98
CA LEU A 245 12.01 -8.67 1.98
C LEU A 245 10.54 -8.78 1.52
N PHE A 246 9.57 -8.67 2.43
CA PHE A 246 8.15 -8.64 2.04
C PHE A 246 7.83 -7.45 1.12
N ILE A 247 8.35 -6.27 1.43
CA ILE A 247 8.14 -5.08 0.60
C ILE A 247 8.76 -5.26 -0.79
N GLU A 248 9.99 -5.74 -0.88
CA GLU A 248 10.68 -6.00 -2.15
C GLU A 248 9.95 -7.04 -3.01
N LYS A 249 9.31 -8.03 -2.37
CA LYS A 249 8.49 -9.04 -3.06
C LYS A 249 7.06 -8.56 -3.35
N GLY A 250 6.76 -7.28 -3.14
CA GLY A 250 5.44 -6.69 -3.39
C GLY A 250 4.36 -7.08 -2.39
N ARG A 251 4.71 -7.75 -1.28
CA ARG A 251 3.80 -8.19 -0.22
C ARG A 251 3.58 -7.09 0.82
N LEU A 252 3.15 -5.92 0.35
CA LEU A 252 2.93 -4.73 1.18
C LEU A 252 1.82 -4.96 2.22
N GLU A 253 0.80 -5.73 1.87
CA GLU A 253 -0.33 -6.04 2.76
C GLU A 253 0.12 -6.71 4.05
N THR A 254 1.00 -7.71 3.97
CA THR A 254 1.56 -8.40 5.15
C THR A 254 2.20 -7.40 6.13
N THR A 255 2.99 -6.47 5.58
CA THR A 255 3.71 -5.45 6.35
C THR A 255 2.75 -4.43 6.97
N TRP A 256 1.76 -3.97 6.21
CA TRP A 256 0.76 -3.02 6.69
C TRP A 256 -0.23 -3.61 7.70
N THR A 257 -0.59 -4.89 7.56
CA THR A 257 -1.43 -5.59 8.53
C THR A 257 -0.79 -5.59 9.92
N VAL A 258 0.51 -5.89 9.99
CA VAL A 258 1.30 -5.80 11.23
C VAL A 258 1.25 -4.37 11.79
N LEU A 259 1.64 -3.36 10.99
CA LEU A 259 1.64 -1.97 11.45
C LEU A 259 0.28 -1.52 11.99
N ARG A 260 -0.81 -1.83 11.28
CA ARG A 260 -2.18 -1.46 11.70
C ARG A 260 -2.65 -2.19 12.95
N LYS A 261 -2.27 -3.46 13.12
CA LYS A 261 -2.59 -4.24 14.32
C LYS A 261 -1.96 -3.63 15.57
N PHE A 262 -0.82 -2.97 15.41
CA PHE A 262 -0.12 -2.25 16.49
C PHE A 262 -0.43 -0.75 16.54
N GLY A 263 -1.49 -0.31 15.84
CA GLY A 263 -2.06 1.02 15.97
C GLY A 263 -1.47 2.08 15.04
N TYR A 264 -0.64 1.71 14.06
CA TYR A 264 -0.09 2.68 13.11
C TYR A 264 -1.07 2.97 11.95
N ASP A 265 -1.12 4.23 11.55
CA ASP A 265 -1.79 4.71 10.34
C ASP A 265 -0.86 4.72 9.12
N ASN A 266 -1.37 5.19 7.97
CA ASN A 266 -0.60 5.25 6.72
C ASN A 266 0.57 6.26 6.75
N ASP A 267 0.63 7.16 7.74
CA ASP A 267 1.74 8.09 7.97
C ASP A 267 2.75 7.55 9.00
N LEU A 268 2.55 6.30 9.46
CA LEU A 268 3.30 5.66 10.53
C LEU A 268 3.21 6.42 11.87
N LYS A 269 2.07 7.07 12.13
CA LYS A 269 1.73 7.64 13.43
C LYS A 269 0.83 6.68 14.20
N LEU A 270 0.98 6.65 15.51
CA LEU A 270 0.06 5.90 16.37
C LEU A 270 -1.27 6.65 16.41
N ARG A 271 -2.36 5.95 16.17
CA ARG A 271 -3.71 6.53 16.26
C ARG A 271 -4.01 6.90 17.72
N GLU A 272 -4.53 8.12 17.93
CA GLU A 272 -4.75 8.71 19.26
C GLU A 272 -5.81 7.97 20.08
N ASP A 273 -6.75 7.28 19.43
CA ASP A 273 -7.79 6.45 20.03
C ASP A 273 -7.23 5.20 20.75
N GLN A 274 -6.00 4.81 20.42
CA GLN A 274 -5.30 3.66 20.99
C GLN A 274 -4.27 4.06 22.05
N LEU A 275 -4.09 5.37 22.29
CA LEU A 275 -3.31 5.85 23.43
C LEU A 275 -4.19 5.70 24.67
N PRO A 276 -3.80 4.87 25.67
CA PRO A 276 -4.43 5.02 26.96
C PRO A 276 -4.04 6.41 27.42
N ILE A 277 -5.00 7.32 27.53
CA ILE A 277 -5.19 8.23 28.66
C ILE A 277 -6.23 9.31 28.27
N SER A 278 -7.41 9.24 28.89
CA SER A 278 -8.14 10.44 29.29
C SER A 278 -7.73 10.76 30.74
N PHE A 279 -6.84 11.74 30.96
CA PHE A 279 -6.59 12.20 32.33
C PHE A 279 -7.78 13.08 32.73
N LYS A 280 -8.69 12.57 33.57
CA LYS A 280 -9.55 13.45 34.37
C LYS A 280 -8.63 14.13 35.40
N ARG A 281 -8.20 15.35 35.10
CA ARG A 281 -7.34 16.15 35.98
C ARG A 281 -8.16 16.76 37.12
N ALA A 282 -7.69 16.64 38.36
CA ALA A 282 -8.12 17.48 39.48
C ALA A 282 -7.23 18.75 39.55
N PRO A 283 -7.71 19.89 40.08
CA PRO A 283 -7.01 21.18 40.02
C PRO A 283 -5.65 21.23 40.77
N ASP A 284 -5.42 20.30 41.69
CA ASP A 284 -4.29 20.26 42.62
C ASP A 284 -3.29 19.13 42.33
N GLN A 285 -3.44 18.43 41.20
CA GLN A 285 -2.61 17.28 40.88
C GLN A 285 -1.21 17.72 40.39
N VAL A 286 -0.19 17.53 41.24
CA VAL A 286 1.22 17.74 40.88
C VAL A 286 1.78 16.46 40.26
N ILE A 287 2.27 16.55 39.02
CA ILE A 287 2.94 15.44 38.33
C ILE A 287 4.40 15.44 38.76
N PHE A 288 4.82 14.40 39.49
CA PHE A 288 6.24 14.11 39.64
C PHE A 288 6.71 13.41 38.36
N MET A 289 7.56 14.10 37.59
CA MET A 289 8.40 13.42 36.60
C MET A 289 9.64 12.96 37.34
N ASP A 290 9.73 11.67 37.64
CA ASP A 290 11.01 11.09 38.06
C ASP A 290 12.04 11.31 36.94
N ILE A 291 13.17 11.90 37.32
CA ILE A 291 14.21 12.42 36.43
C ILE A 291 14.91 11.31 35.62
N GLU A 292 14.66 10.03 35.92
CA GLU A 292 15.14 8.91 35.11
C GLU A 292 14.36 8.70 33.79
N CYS A 293 13.14 9.26 33.66
CA CYS A 293 12.34 9.13 32.44
C CYS A 293 12.68 10.16 31.35
N THR A 294 13.57 11.12 31.60
CA THR A 294 13.91 12.17 30.62
C THR A 294 14.83 11.70 29.49
N LEU A 295 15.51 10.56 29.64
CA LEU A 295 16.43 10.04 28.60
C LEU A 295 15.73 9.27 27.46
N ILE A 296 14.48 8.83 27.63
CA ILE A 296 13.76 8.09 26.58
C ILE A 296 12.97 9.04 25.65
N ALA A 297 12.69 10.28 26.07
CA ALA A 297 11.94 11.24 25.26
C ALA A 297 12.81 12.10 24.31
N LEU A 298 14.13 12.17 24.50
CA LEU A 298 14.98 13.08 23.71
C LEU A 298 15.63 12.45 22.46
N PHE A 299 15.47 11.14 22.21
CA PHE A 299 16.05 10.46 21.03
C PHE A 299 15.04 10.13 19.90
N ILE A 300 13.85 10.72 19.93
CA ILE A 300 12.91 10.66 18.81
C ILE A 300 12.43 12.06 18.44
N LEU A 301 13.33 12.84 17.83
CA LEU A 301 13.02 13.71 16.71
C LEU A 301 13.92 13.29 15.54
#